data_AF-R0MNL7-F1
#
_entry.id   AF-R0MNL7-F1
#
_cell.length_a   1.000
_cell.length_b   1.000
_cell.length_c   1.000
_cell.angle_alpha   90.00
_cell.angle_beta   90.00
_cell.angle_gamma   90.00
#
_symmetry.space_group_name_H-M   'P 1'
#
loop_
_entity.id
_entity.type
_entity.pdbx_description
1 polymer ?
#
loop_
_entity_poly.entity_id
_entity_poly.type
_entity_poly.pdbx_seq_one_letter_code
_entity_poly.pdbx_strand_id
1 'polypeptide(L)'
;MSDQQESKPQTLLEEIEVSDSSSEEIHPNIDKKSYKNWKKQMADEQKLKLKKRIDELNKIQKLTENQLKEKEKLEAILKPKYISKNENEFRILSNDLKRDDYSDELIYLLKNTNLESFIELISTSKIDLNVFEDFVLYNISENIKEGCDELGLKLSRISIFIGYIKNNGSLLVSRLCDELKNPEKMEIFETDVARYYEESKKAILNMK
;
A
#
# COMPACT_ATOMS: atom_id res chain seq x y z
N MET A 1 13.17 -41.17 -57.33
CA MET A 1 11.97 -40.58 -56.72
C MET A 1 12.29 -40.45 -55.24
N SER A 2 12.83 -39.30 -54.84
CA SER A 2 13.34 -39.05 -53.49
C SER A 2 12.46 -37.98 -52.87
N ASP A 3 11.59 -38.39 -51.96
CA ASP A 3 10.71 -37.49 -51.23
C ASP A 3 11.53 -36.74 -50.16
N GLN A 4 11.63 -35.43 -50.36
CA GLN A 4 12.19 -34.49 -49.41
C GLN A 4 11.19 -34.29 -48.27
N GLN A 5 11.52 -34.78 -47.07
CA GLN A 5 10.86 -34.31 -45.85
C GLN A 5 11.54 -33.00 -45.42
N GLU A 6 10.85 -31.89 -45.68
CA GLU A 6 11.20 -30.57 -45.17
C GLU A 6 11.19 -30.58 -43.64
N SER A 7 12.37 -30.42 -43.05
CA SER A 7 12.52 -30.15 -41.62
C SER A 7 11.95 -28.77 -41.32
N LYS A 8 10.78 -28.71 -40.68
CA LYS A 8 10.23 -27.47 -40.15
C LYS A 8 11.21 -26.85 -39.15
N PRO A 9 11.52 -25.54 -39.25
CA PRO A 9 12.36 -24.88 -38.27
C PRO A 9 11.61 -24.85 -36.93
N GLN A 10 12.16 -25.54 -35.93
CA GLN A 10 11.71 -25.42 -34.55
C GLN A 10 11.76 -23.94 -34.17
N THR A 11 10.59 -23.38 -33.89
CA THR A 11 10.39 -22.01 -33.44
C THR A 11 11.19 -21.78 -32.16
N LEU A 12 12.29 -21.04 -32.30
CA LEU A 12 13.26 -20.64 -31.27
C LEU A 12 12.67 -19.60 -30.26
N LEU A 13 11.35 -19.63 -30.10
CA LEU A 13 10.50 -18.65 -29.43
C LEU A 13 9.64 -19.29 -28.33
N GLU A 14 10.08 -20.42 -27.76
CA GLU A 14 9.67 -20.72 -26.39
C GLU A 14 10.28 -19.61 -25.53
N GLU A 15 9.40 -18.67 -25.18
CA GLU A 15 9.67 -17.53 -24.33
C GLU A 15 10.50 -18.01 -23.14
N ILE A 16 11.56 -17.25 -22.82
CA ILE A 16 12.24 -17.40 -21.54
C ILE A 16 11.18 -17.07 -20.48
N GLU A 17 10.46 -18.11 -20.09
CA GLU A 17 9.40 -18.09 -19.09
C GLU A 17 10.06 -17.65 -17.79
N VAL A 18 9.59 -16.53 -17.25
CA VAL A 18 10.00 -16.07 -15.94
C VAL A 18 9.54 -17.15 -14.96
N SER A 19 10.51 -17.89 -14.41
CA SER A 19 10.36 -19.13 -13.62
C SER A 19 9.53 -19.05 -12.34
N ASP A 20 8.83 -17.93 -12.12
CA ASP A 20 7.99 -17.70 -10.94
C ASP A 20 6.55 -17.29 -11.29
N SER A 21 6.13 -17.43 -12.55
CA SER A 21 4.70 -17.41 -12.88
C SER A 21 4.03 -18.59 -12.20
N SER A 22 3.28 -18.31 -11.13
CA SER A 22 2.62 -19.27 -10.23
C SER A 22 1.50 -20.09 -10.90
N SER A 23 1.45 -20.17 -12.23
CA SER A 23 0.37 -20.77 -13.02
C SER A 23 0.74 -22.09 -13.69
N GLU A 24 1.96 -22.60 -13.55
CA GLU A 24 2.32 -23.90 -14.12
C GLU A 24 1.73 -25.05 -13.29
N GLU A 25 0.80 -25.80 -13.89
CA GLU A 25 0.24 -27.03 -13.34
C GLU A 25 1.35 -28.08 -13.22
N ILE A 26 1.91 -28.22 -12.02
CA ILE A 26 2.88 -29.28 -11.71
C ILE A 26 2.09 -30.57 -11.50
N HIS A 27 2.42 -31.59 -12.27
CA HIS A 27 1.79 -32.91 -12.16
C HIS A 27 1.89 -33.43 -10.71
N PRO A 28 0.83 -34.02 -10.13
CA PRO A 28 0.77 -34.39 -8.70
C PRO A 28 1.86 -35.37 -8.24
N ASN A 29 2.49 -36.08 -9.18
CA ASN A 29 3.56 -37.04 -8.91
C ASN A 29 4.99 -36.47 -9.01
N ILE A 30 5.13 -35.14 -9.20
CA ILE A 30 6.43 -34.45 -9.32
C ILE A 30 6.62 -33.55 -8.11
N ASP A 31 7.78 -33.68 -7.44
CA ASP A 31 8.14 -32.76 -6.36
C ASP A 31 8.36 -31.35 -6.90
N LYS A 32 7.51 -30.41 -6.44
CA LYS A 32 7.51 -29.00 -6.85
C LYS A 32 8.86 -28.33 -6.62
N LYS A 33 9.56 -28.66 -5.52
CA LYS A 33 10.84 -28.04 -5.19
C LYS A 33 11.95 -28.51 -6.13
N SER A 34 12.04 -29.82 -6.36
CA SER A 34 13.02 -30.41 -7.27
C SER A 34 12.79 -29.98 -8.72
N TYR A 35 11.52 -29.92 -9.16
CA TYR A 35 11.16 -29.46 -10.50
C TYR A 35 11.55 -27.99 -10.74
N LYS A 36 11.24 -27.10 -9.79
CA LYS A 36 11.65 -25.69 -9.87
C LYS A 36 13.17 -25.53 -9.95
N ASN A 37 13.90 -26.28 -9.13
CA ASN A 37 15.37 -26.25 -9.15
C ASN A 37 15.93 -26.77 -10.48
N TRP A 38 15.38 -27.86 -11.01
CA TRP A 38 15.77 -28.40 -12.31
C TRP A 38 15.46 -27.41 -13.45
N LYS A 39 14.28 -26.79 -13.46
CA LYS A 39 13.91 -25.76 -14.47
C LYS A 39 14.88 -24.57 -14.41
N LYS A 40 15.23 -24.12 -13.20
CA LYS A 40 16.22 -23.05 -13.00
C LYS A 40 17.61 -23.46 -13.52
N GLN A 41 18.07 -24.67 -13.22
CA GLN A 41 19.35 -25.19 -13.71
C GLN A 41 19.38 -25.27 -15.24
N MET A 42 18.32 -25.78 -15.87
CA MET A 42 18.20 -25.84 -17.33
C MET A 42 18.24 -24.44 -17.97
N ALA A 43 17.54 -23.47 -17.39
CA ALA A 43 17.58 -22.08 -17.85
C ALA A 43 18.98 -21.45 -17.72
N ASP A 44 19.66 -21.67 -16.59
CA ASP A 44 21.01 -21.18 -16.34
C ASP A 44 22.03 -21.81 -17.32
N GLU A 45 21.90 -23.11 -17.60
CA GLU A 45 22.74 -23.81 -18.57
C GLU A 45 22.53 -23.29 -20.00
N GLN A 46 21.28 -23.06 -20.41
CA GLN A 46 20.97 -22.48 -21.71
C GLN A 46 21.55 -21.08 -21.84
N LYS A 47 21.39 -20.23 -20.81
CA LYS A 47 21.96 -18.89 -20.77
C LYS A 47 23.48 -18.90 -20.87
N LEU A 48 24.13 -19.86 -20.19
CA LEU A 48 25.58 -20.03 -20.27
C LEU A 48 26.04 -20.45 -21.67
N LYS A 49 25.31 -21.34 -22.35
CA LYS A 49 25.62 -21.74 -23.74
C LYS A 49 25.50 -20.56 -24.71
N LEU A 50 24.44 -19.76 -24.59
CA LEU A 50 24.23 -18.56 -25.42
C LEU A 50 25.35 -17.53 -25.19
N LYS A 51 25.76 -17.31 -23.93
CA LYS A 51 26.85 -16.39 -23.60
C LYS A 51 28.19 -16.84 -24.18
N LYS A 52 28.52 -18.13 -24.04
CA LYS A 52 29.73 -18.71 -24.65
C LYS A 52 29.76 -18.52 -26.16
N ARG A 53 28.62 -18.69 -26.83
CA ARG A 53 28.51 -18.48 -28.28
C ARG A 53 28.76 -17.03 -28.70
N ILE A 54 28.26 -16.06 -27.93
CA ILE A 54 28.55 -14.63 -28.16
C ILE A 54 30.03 -14.34 -27.93
N ASP A 55 30.63 -14.90 -26.87
CA ASP A 55 32.06 -14.71 -26.59
C ASP A 55 32.96 -15.29 -27.68
N GLU A 56 32.56 -16.40 -28.31
CA GLU A 56 33.21 -16.95 -29.50
C GLU A 56 33.12 -15.99 -30.70
N LEU A 57 31.92 -15.47 -30.98
CA LEU A 57 31.69 -14.52 -32.07
C LEU A 57 32.46 -13.20 -31.86
N ASN A 58 32.61 -12.75 -30.61
CA ASN A 58 33.38 -11.54 -30.26
C ASN A 58 34.88 -11.69 -30.46
N LYS A 59 35.42 -12.91 -30.44
CA LYS A 59 36.85 -13.18 -30.69
C LYS A 59 37.19 -13.15 -32.18
N ILE A 60 36.19 -13.15 -33.07
CA ILE A 60 36.40 -13.11 -34.52
C ILE A 60 36.65 -11.67 -34.96
N GLN A 61 37.81 -11.42 -35.57
CA GLN A 61 38.29 -10.08 -35.91
C GLN A 61 37.49 -9.41 -37.07
N LYS A 62 36.87 -10.21 -37.95
CA LYS A 62 35.94 -9.76 -38.99
C LYS A 62 34.74 -10.72 -39.08
N LEU A 63 33.58 -10.26 -38.66
CA LEU A 63 32.33 -11.01 -38.72
C LEU A 63 31.74 -10.95 -40.14
N THR A 64 31.23 -12.09 -40.61
CA THR A 64 30.37 -12.11 -41.81
C THR A 64 28.98 -11.56 -41.50
N GLU A 65 28.24 -11.11 -42.52
CA GLU A 65 26.89 -10.56 -42.35
C GLU A 65 25.93 -11.55 -41.64
N ASN A 66 26.11 -12.85 -41.89
CA ASN A 66 25.34 -13.91 -41.22
C ASN A 66 25.70 -14.04 -39.73
N GLN A 67 26.98 -13.93 -39.38
CA GLN A 67 27.44 -13.98 -37.99
C GLN A 67 27.06 -12.72 -37.20
N LEU A 68 26.96 -11.58 -37.88
CA LEU A 68 26.47 -10.33 -37.29
C LEU A 68 24.98 -10.46 -36.92
N LYS A 69 24.16 -10.99 -37.84
CA LYS A 69 22.74 -11.28 -37.59
C LYS A 69 22.53 -12.34 -36.51
N GLU A 70 23.39 -13.37 -36.45
CA GLU A 70 23.38 -14.37 -35.38
C GLU A 70 23.69 -13.72 -34.02
N LYS A 71 24.73 -12.88 -33.96
CA LYS A 71 25.10 -12.14 -32.75
C LYS A 71 23.98 -11.24 -32.25
N GLU A 72 23.36 -10.44 -33.13
CA GLU A 72 22.26 -9.55 -32.77
C GLU A 72 21.05 -10.32 -32.22
N LYS A 73 20.71 -11.47 -32.81
CA LYS A 73 19.63 -12.34 -32.31
C LYS A 73 19.95 -12.90 -30.93
N LEU A 74 21.17 -13.39 -30.72
CA LEU A 74 21.60 -13.93 -29.42
C LEU A 74 21.64 -12.84 -28.33
N GLU A 75 22.09 -11.64 -28.68
CA GLU A 75 22.08 -10.48 -27.77
C GLU A 75 20.65 -10.03 -27.43
N ALA A 76 19.71 -10.08 -28.38
CA ALA A 76 18.31 -9.76 -28.12
C ALA A 76 17.65 -10.75 -27.14
N ILE A 77 18.04 -12.03 -27.19
CA ILE A 77 17.54 -13.08 -26.27
C ILE A 77 18.12 -12.90 -24.86
N LEU A 78 19.41 -12.54 -24.75
CA LEU A 78 20.07 -12.35 -23.46
C LEU A 78 19.76 -11.01 -22.78
N LYS A 79 19.35 -10.00 -23.57
CA LYS A 79 18.92 -8.73 -23.01
C LYS A 79 17.70 -8.97 -22.12
N PRO A 80 17.71 -8.47 -20.87
CA PRO A 80 16.53 -8.54 -20.03
C PRO A 80 15.37 -7.91 -20.79
N LYS A 81 14.31 -8.68 -21.06
CA LYS A 81 13.02 -8.13 -21.44
C LYS A 81 12.54 -7.34 -20.23
N TYR A 82 12.81 -6.04 -20.20
CA TYR A 82 12.15 -5.15 -19.27
C TYR A 82 10.67 -5.26 -19.59
N ILE A 83 9.91 -5.87 -18.68
CA ILE A 83 8.47 -5.68 -18.67
C ILE A 83 8.32 -4.18 -18.50
N SER A 84 7.88 -3.51 -19.56
CA SER A 84 7.35 -2.16 -19.46
C SER A 84 6.11 -2.29 -18.59
N LYS A 85 6.32 -2.33 -17.26
CA LYS A 85 5.26 -2.05 -16.32
C LYS A 85 4.73 -0.70 -16.78
N ASN A 86 3.44 -0.63 -17.09
CA ASN A 86 2.78 0.66 -17.24
C ASN A 86 3.30 1.56 -16.12
N GLU A 87 3.70 2.78 -16.45
CA GLU A 87 4.24 3.74 -15.47
C GLU A 87 3.24 4.04 -14.33
N ASN A 88 2.02 3.50 -14.42
CA ASN A 88 0.97 3.50 -13.40
C ASN A 88 1.00 2.31 -12.40
N GLU A 89 1.93 1.35 -12.52
CA GLU A 89 2.08 0.24 -11.57
C GLU A 89 3.43 0.20 -10.85
N PHE A 90 4.04 1.37 -10.70
CA PHE A 90 4.92 1.57 -9.55
C PHE A 90 4.02 1.73 -8.31
N ARG A 91 3.71 0.61 -7.63
CA ARG A 91 3.38 0.67 -6.21
C ARG A 91 4.66 1.08 -5.49
N ILE A 92 4.93 2.38 -5.51
CA ILE A 92 5.59 3.00 -4.36
C ILE A 92 4.68 2.60 -3.20
N LEU A 93 5.24 1.94 -2.17
CA LEU A 93 4.64 2.06 -0.86
C LEU A 93 4.69 3.55 -0.58
N SER A 94 3.65 4.26 -0.98
CA SER A 94 3.50 5.68 -0.74
C SER A 94 3.45 5.84 0.77
N ASN A 95 4.62 5.94 1.38
CA ASN A 95 4.89 7.03 2.30
C ASN A 95 4.85 8.33 1.50
N ASP A 96 3.72 8.60 0.83
CA ASP A 96 3.22 9.94 0.73
C ASP A 96 2.97 10.33 2.18
N LEU A 97 4.02 10.78 2.86
CA LEU A 97 3.94 11.67 4.00
C LEU A 97 3.39 13.03 3.53
N LYS A 98 2.34 13.03 2.71
CA LYS A 98 1.25 13.92 3.06
C LYS A 98 0.81 13.37 4.41
N ARG A 99 1.17 14.05 5.49
CA ARG A 99 0.27 14.02 6.65
C ARG A 99 -1.09 14.26 6.03
N ASP A 100 -1.97 13.27 6.12
CA ASP A 100 -3.34 13.47 5.68
C ASP A 100 -3.79 14.77 6.35
N ASP A 101 -3.99 15.80 5.53
CA ASP A 101 -4.28 17.13 6.00
C ASP A 101 -5.75 17.14 6.35
N TYR A 102 -6.06 16.68 7.56
CA TYR A 102 -7.42 16.61 8.08
C TYR A 102 -7.94 17.97 8.56
N SER A 103 -7.36 19.07 8.09
CA SER A 103 -7.76 20.42 8.49
C SER A 103 -9.20 20.73 8.10
N ASP A 104 -9.63 20.34 6.90
CA ASP A 104 -10.99 20.58 6.41
C ASP A 104 -12.02 19.78 7.22
N GLU A 105 -11.72 18.50 7.49
CA GLU A 105 -12.49 17.60 8.35
C GLU A 105 -12.62 18.16 9.77
N LEU A 106 -11.52 18.63 10.35
CA LEU A 106 -11.51 19.19 11.69
C LEU A 106 -12.32 20.50 11.76
N ILE A 107 -12.15 21.39 10.79
CA ILE A 107 -12.91 22.64 10.68
C ILE A 107 -14.41 22.34 10.56
N TYR A 108 -14.78 21.33 9.77
CA TYR A 108 -16.17 20.90 9.63
C TYR A 108 -16.75 20.44 10.98
N LEU A 109 -16.03 19.62 11.75
CA LEU A 109 -16.49 19.14 13.07
C LEU A 109 -16.53 20.24 14.14
N LEU A 110 -15.60 21.20 14.07
CA LEU A 110 -15.59 22.34 14.99
C LEU A 110 -16.79 23.27 14.75
N LYS A 111 -17.27 23.36 13.51
CA LYS A 111 -18.52 24.08 13.17
C LYS A 111 -19.76 23.26 13.54
N ASN A 112 -19.69 21.93 13.41
CA ASN A 112 -20.80 21.02 13.64
C ASN A 112 -20.44 20.05 14.77
N THR A 113 -20.53 20.51 16.02
CA THR A 113 -20.08 19.78 17.21
C THR A 113 -21.03 18.66 17.68
N ASN A 114 -21.87 18.16 16.78
CA ASN A 114 -22.84 17.11 17.08
C ASN A 114 -22.32 15.74 16.64
N LEU A 115 -22.81 14.68 17.28
CA LEU A 115 -22.37 13.31 17.01
C LEU A 115 -22.79 12.82 15.62
N GLU A 116 -23.93 13.30 15.11
CA GLU A 116 -24.47 12.90 13.80
C GLU A 116 -23.54 13.31 12.66
N SER A 117 -23.09 14.57 12.65
CA SER A 117 -22.12 15.11 11.71
C SER A 117 -20.77 14.39 11.82
N PHE A 118 -20.37 13.98 13.03
CA PHE A 118 -19.16 13.18 13.23
C PHE A 118 -19.30 11.80 12.58
N ILE A 119 -20.40 11.08 12.83
CA ILE A 119 -20.66 9.77 12.22
C ILE A 119 -20.74 9.88 10.70
N GLU A 120 -21.43 10.90 10.19
CA GLU A 120 -21.56 11.16 8.76
C GLU A 120 -20.18 11.34 8.12
N LEU A 121 -19.33 12.19 8.72
CA LEU A 121 -17.98 12.45 8.23
C LEU A 121 -17.13 11.17 8.22
N ILE A 122 -17.09 10.41 9.32
CA ILE A 122 -16.31 9.17 9.37
C ILE A 122 -16.84 8.11 8.38
N SER A 123 -18.13 8.12 8.09
CA SER A 123 -18.75 7.14 7.17
C SER A 123 -18.54 7.50 5.69
N THR A 124 -18.48 8.79 5.37
CA THR A 124 -18.33 9.27 3.99
C THR A 124 -16.87 9.51 3.60
N SER A 125 -16.05 9.97 4.54
CA SER A 125 -14.63 10.27 4.33
C SER A 125 -13.77 9.06 4.65
N LYS A 126 -12.73 8.81 3.85
CA LYS A 126 -11.72 7.78 4.14
C LYS A 126 -10.69 8.32 5.14
N ILE A 127 -11.12 8.57 6.37
CA ILE A 127 -10.27 9.08 7.45
C ILE A 127 -9.60 7.91 8.18
N ASP A 128 -8.28 7.94 8.32
CA ASP A 128 -7.60 7.09 9.29
C ASP A 128 -7.81 7.67 10.69
N LEU A 129 -8.67 7.01 11.47
CA LEU A 129 -9.01 7.46 12.83
C LEU A 129 -7.81 7.58 13.76
N ASN A 130 -6.73 6.82 13.57
CA ASN A 130 -5.55 6.93 14.43
C ASN A 130 -4.77 8.20 14.11
N VAL A 131 -4.54 8.47 12.84
CA VAL A 131 -3.83 9.68 12.39
C VAL A 131 -4.67 10.92 12.70
N PHE A 132 -5.98 10.83 12.55
CA PHE A 132 -6.89 11.91 12.89
C PHE A 132 -6.96 12.17 14.40
N GLU A 133 -6.93 11.12 15.23
CA GLU A 133 -6.85 11.27 16.69
C GLU A 133 -5.59 12.04 17.10
N ASP A 134 -4.42 11.64 16.59
CA ASP A 134 -3.17 12.34 16.87
C ASP A 134 -3.23 13.81 16.45
N PHE A 135 -3.86 14.10 15.31
CA PHE A 135 -4.09 15.47 14.84
C PHE A 135 -5.00 16.26 15.79
N VAL A 136 -6.09 15.67 16.26
CA VAL A 136 -7.00 16.30 17.24
C VAL A 136 -6.28 16.54 18.57
N LEU A 137 -5.56 15.54 19.10
CA LEU A 137 -4.80 15.65 20.35
C LEU A 137 -3.72 16.73 20.28
N TYR A 138 -3.02 16.81 19.14
CA TYR A 138 -2.07 17.90 18.88
C TYR A 138 -2.76 19.27 18.99
N ASN A 139 -3.90 19.44 18.33
CA ASN A 139 -4.66 20.70 18.39
C ASN A 139 -5.19 21.00 19.80
N ILE A 140 -5.60 19.99 20.58
CA ILE A 140 -5.96 20.18 21.99
C ILE A 140 -4.78 20.76 22.76
N SER A 141 -3.58 20.20 22.54
CA SER A 141 -2.38 20.64 23.24
C SER A 141 -1.98 22.08 22.92
N GLU A 142 -2.08 22.50 21.65
CA GLU A 142 -1.80 23.87 21.24
C GLU A 142 -2.84 24.85 21.83
N ASN A 143 -4.13 24.50 21.77
CA ASN A 143 -5.18 25.35 22.35
C ASN A 143 -5.05 25.50 23.88
N ILE A 144 -4.60 24.45 24.58
CA ILE A 144 -4.31 24.53 26.03
C ILE A 144 -3.14 25.49 26.31
N LYS A 145 -2.07 25.43 25.52
CA LYS A 145 -0.91 26.33 25.67
C LYS A 145 -1.28 27.79 25.38
N GLU A 146 -2.17 28.00 24.41
CA GLU A 146 -2.69 29.34 24.04
C GLU A 146 -3.76 29.87 24.99
N GLY A 147 -4.33 29.02 25.87
CA GLY A 147 -5.40 29.40 26.79
C GLY A 147 -6.79 29.50 26.13
N CYS A 148 -6.97 28.86 24.98
CA CYS A 148 -8.22 28.83 24.21
C CYS A 148 -9.15 27.71 24.70
N ASP A 149 -9.71 27.88 25.91
CA ASP A 149 -10.49 26.84 26.60
C ASP A 149 -11.74 26.39 25.81
N GLU A 150 -12.44 27.31 25.13
CA GLU A 150 -13.65 26.98 24.37
C GLU A 150 -13.37 26.00 23.22
N LEU A 151 -12.30 26.24 22.47
CA LEU A 151 -11.88 25.35 21.37
C LEU A 151 -11.33 24.04 21.92
N GLY A 152 -10.59 24.08 23.04
CA GLY A 152 -10.11 22.90 23.73
C GLY A 152 -11.23 21.94 24.15
N LEU A 153 -12.36 22.47 24.65
CA LEU A 153 -13.55 21.67 24.99
C LEU A 153 -14.20 21.03 23.75
N LYS A 154 -14.34 21.79 22.66
CA LYS A 154 -14.89 21.26 21.39
C LYS A 154 -14.03 20.13 20.83
N LEU A 155 -12.71 20.30 20.86
CA LEU A 155 -11.76 19.27 20.43
C LEU A 155 -11.77 18.04 21.36
N SER A 156 -11.92 18.25 22.67
CA SER A 156 -12.06 17.17 23.65
C SER A 156 -13.29 16.30 23.38
N ARG A 157 -14.41 16.94 23.00
CA ARG A 157 -15.60 16.21 22.56
C ARG A 157 -15.33 15.33 21.35
N ILE A 158 -14.63 15.85 20.34
CA ILE A 158 -14.25 15.10 19.14
C ILE A 158 -13.35 13.92 19.51
N SER A 159 -12.35 14.12 20.38
CA SER A 159 -11.47 13.05 20.86
C SER A 159 -12.23 11.93 21.56
N ILE A 160 -13.20 12.27 22.41
CA ILE A 160 -14.07 11.28 23.06
C ILE A 160 -14.88 10.49 22.02
N PHE A 161 -15.43 11.16 21.00
CA PHE A 161 -16.15 10.47 19.92
C PHE A 161 -15.26 9.50 19.15
N ILE A 162 -14.02 9.89 18.85
CA ILE A 162 -13.02 9.01 18.23
C ILE A 162 -12.79 7.78 19.11
N GLY A 163 -12.59 7.98 20.43
CA GLY A 163 -12.44 6.90 21.40
C GLY A 163 -13.62 5.92 21.41
N TYR A 164 -14.86 6.43 21.33
CA TYR A 164 -16.04 5.58 21.24
C TYR A 164 -16.06 4.71 19.96
N ILE A 165 -15.70 5.28 18.80
CA ILE A 165 -15.62 4.52 17.55
C ILE A 165 -14.50 3.47 17.64
N LYS A 166 -13.31 3.84 18.13
CA LYS A 166 -12.16 2.93 18.21
C LYS A 166 -12.43 1.74 19.13
N ASN A 167 -13.08 1.97 20.27
CA ASN A 167 -13.32 0.92 21.27
C ASN A 167 -14.50 0.00 20.92
N ASN A 168 -15.53 0.52 20.23
CA ASN A 168 -16.81 -0.20 20.08
C ASN A 168 -17.23 -0.43 18.62
N GLY A 169 -16.54 0.19 17.65
CA GLY A 169 -16.91 0.20 16.24
C GLY A 169 -18.05 1.17 15.91
N SER A 170 -18.21 1.48 14.62
CA SER A 170 -19.19 2.46 14.11
C SER A 170 -20.64 2.10 14.45
N LEU A 171 -20.98 0.81 14.50
CA LEU A 171 -22.30 0.29 14.84
C LEU A 171 -22.77 0.61 16.26
N LEU A 172 -21.85 0.83 17.20
CA LEU A 172 -22.20 1.17 18.59
C LEU A 172 -22.30 2.67 18.80
N VAL A 173 -21.66 3.46 17.94
CA VAL A 173 -21.73 4.93 17.97
C VAL A 173 -23.07 5.46 17.47
N SER A 174 -23.75 4.73 16.59
CA SER A 174 -25.16 5.03 16.27
C SER A 174 -26.09 4.85 17.47
N ARG A 175 -25.85 3.86 18.34
CA ARG A 175 -26.59 3.69 19.61
C ARG A 175 -26.28 4.81 20.60
N LEU A 176 -25.02 5.25 20.67
CA LEU A 176 -24.64 6.42 21.47
C LEU A 176 -25.43 7.66 21.02
N CYS A 177 -25.68 7.81 19.71
CA CYS A 177 -26.50 8.89 19.17
C CYS A 177 -27.94 8.85 19.70
N ASP A 178 -28.54 7.67 19.84
CA ASP A 178 -29.87 7.52 20.43
C ASP A 178 -29.86 7.73 21.95
N GLU A 179 -28.79 7.33 22.63
CA GLU A 179 -28.65 7.52 24.07
C GLU A 179 -28.43 9.00 24.46
N LEU A 180 -27.66 9.75 23.67
CA LEU A 180 -27.40 11.17 23.89
C LEU A 180 -28.61 12.07 23.57
N LYS A 181 -29.68 11.54 23.00
CA LYS A 181 -30.98 12.25 22.93
C LYS A 181 -31.63 12.41 24.30
N ASN A 182 -31.25 11.58 25.29
CA ASN A 182 -31.71 11.75 26.66
C ASN A 182 -30.94 12.92 27.32
N PRO A 183 -31.63 13.98 27.82
CA PRO A 183 -30.99 15.12 28.46
C PRO A 183 -30.07 14.75 29.64
N GLU A 184 -30.44 13.77 30.46
CA GLU A 184 -29.62 13.34 31.60
C GLU A 184 -28.31 12.69 31.16
N LYS A 185 -28.37 11.86 30.11
CA LYS A 185 -27.17 11.23 29.55
C LYS A 185 -26.28 12.24 28.83
N MET A 186 -26.89 13.23 28.18
CA MET A 186 -26.16 14.33 27.56
C MET A 186 -25.41 15.16 28.60
N GLU A 187 -26.03 15.45 29.75
CA GLU A 187 -25.36 16.17 30.85
C GLU A 187 -24.17 15.39 31.43
N ILE A 188 -24.32 14.07 31.61
CA ILE A 188 -23.22 13.19 32.02
C ILE A 188 -22.09 13.24 30.98
N PHE A 189 -22.44 13.16 29.69
CA PHE A 189 -21.46 13.23 28.61
C PHE A 189 -20.71 14.57 28.58
N GLU A 190 -21.40 15.70 28.73
CA GLU A 190 -20.75 17.02 28.79
C GLU A 190 -19.85 17.15 30.03
N THR A 191 -20.23 16.53 31.15
CA THR A 191 -19.37 16.44 32.34
C THR A 191 -18.11 15.64 32.06
N ASP A 192 -18.23 14.54 31.32
CA ASP A 192 -17.09 13.72 30.89
C ASP A 192 -16.15 14.49 29.95
N VAL A 193 -16.70 15.26 29.01
CA VAL A 193 -15.92 16.15 28.12
C VAL A 193 -15.14 17.18 28.92
N ALA A 194 -15.80 17.87 29.86
CA ALA A 194 -15.15 18.87 30.71
C ALA A 194 -14.04 18.25 31.57
N ARG A 195 -14.30 17.07 32.16
CA ARG A 195 -13.31 16.32 32.94
C ARG A 195 -12.10 15.93 32.08
N TYR A 196 -12.33 15.37 30.89
CA TYR A 196 -11.26 15.00 29.97
C TYR A 196 -10.37 16.19 29.59
N TYR A 197 -10.99 17.34 29.31
CA TYR A 197 -10.26 18.56 29.01
C TYR A 197 -9.41 19.04 30.19
N GLU A 198 -9.97 19.08 31.39
CA GLU A 198 -9.25 19.48 32.61
C GLU A 198 -8.10 18.53 32.96
N GLU A 199 -8.29 17.22 32.78
CA GLU A 199 -7.23 16.23 32.95
C GLU A 199 -6.11 16.45 31.92
N SER A 200 -6.46 16.70 30.66
CA SER A 200 -5.51 17.02 29.59
C SER A 200 -4.74 18.31 29.88
N LYS A 201 -5.45 19.36 30.34
CA LYS A 201 -4.88 20.66 30.72
C LYS A 201 -3.88 20.52 31.85
N LYS A 202 -4.24 19.76 32.90
CA LYS A 202 -3.33 19.44 34.01
C LYS A 202 -2.11 18.65 33.52
N ALA A 203 -2.29 17.62 32.69
CA ALA A 203 -1.19 16.81 32.20
C ALA A 203 -0.19 17.64 31.38
N ILE A 204 -0.68 18.47 30.46
CA ILE A 204 0.15 19.25 29.53
C ILE A 204 0.86 20.40 30.23
N LEU A 205 0.18 21.13 31.13
CA LEU A 205 0.78 22.26 31.83
C LEU A 205 1.77 21.82 32.94
N ASN A 206 1.60 20.61 33.48
CA ASN A 206 2.51 20.05 34.49
C ASN A 206 3.69 19.25 33.90
N MET A 207 3.78 19.08 32.58
CA MET A 207 4.91 18.45 31.88
C MET A 207 6.17 19.35 31.81
N LYS A 208 6.49 20.05 32.91
CA LYS A 208 7.73 20.84 33.03
C LYS A 208 8.95 19.98 33.35
#